data_AF-A0A702GK01-F1
#
_entry.id   AF-A0A702GK01-F1
#
_cell.length_a   1.000
_cell.length_b   1.000
_cell.length_c   1.000
_cell.angle_alpha   90.00
_cell.angle_beta   90.00
_cell.angle_gamma   90.00
#
_symmetry.space_group_name_H-M   'P 1'
#
loop_
_entity.id
_entity.type
_entity.pdbx_description
1 polymer ?
#
loop_
_entity_poly.entity_id
_entity_poly.type
_entity_poly.pdbx_seq_one_letter_code
_entity_poly.pdbx_strand_id
1 'polypeptide(L)'
;MTTSPLGPKPCSHCQISGPAILPVRYAVVPAGLSASVPAWVKPDTPFPTGDGYDYLLRALRQGFVYVYYESNRQWEGWSVAEDGSLWKQPSAAYARSQKKSDCTMPYHNPTNLEMLILSPAALKGNCWIAFTSAKWRTGTLERYGSDANARKKRMQCVEYWQWTTPANEQRVAQASVEVLNEIADYMTPGPACPVLTLPYNPPVRRISRTDSASPWFYFDEGEVRAQGTLTPWSRRRCEQAQRTIDAMQKQGAGVNRYDKPIT
;
A
#
# COMPACT_ATOMS: atom_id res chain seq x y z
N MET A 1 -2.41 40.22 10.25
CA MET A 1 -2.65 38.79 9.95
C MET A 1 -3.97 38.40 10.58
N THR A 2 -5.02 38.25 9.79
CA THR A 2 -6.37 37.88 10.26
C THR A 2 -6.41 36.38 10.55
N THR A 3 -6.33 36.00 11.83
CA THR A 3 -6.63 34.65 12.30
C THR A 3 -8.13 34.44 12.24
N SER A 4 -8.57 33.49 11.40
CA SER A 4 -9.98 33.08 11.32
C SER A 4 -10.44 32.59 12.72
N PRO A 5 -11.64 32.98 13.21
CA PRO A 5 -12.15 32.62 14.55
C PRO A 5 -12.48 31.12 14.72
N LEU A 6 -12.38 30.35 13.64
CA LEU A 6 -12.37 28.90 13.65
C LEU A 6 -10.91 28.49 13.52
N GLY A 7 -10.35 27.86 14.55
CA GLY A 7 -8.98 27.32 14.53
C GLY A 7 -8.69 26.48 13.28
N PRO A 8 -7.43 26.11 13.01
CA PRO A 8 -7.03 25.49 11.76
C PRO A 8 -7.96 24.34 11.36
N LYS A 9 -8.53 24.45 10.15
CA LYS A 9 -9.41 23.41 9.60
C LYS A 9 -8.62 22.10 9.49
N PRO A 10 -9.22 20.97 9.88
CA PRO A 10 -8.56 19.68 9.75
C PRO A 10 -8.48 19.28 8.29
N CYS A 11 -7.45 18.49 7.95
CA CYS A 11 -7.45 17.79 6.67
C CYS A 11 -8.54 16.72 6.65
N SER A 12 -9.48 16.82 5.70
CA SER A 12 -10.54 15.85 5.49
C SER A 12 -10.03 14.46 5.12
N HIS A 13 -8.82 14.34 4.54
CA HIS A 13 -8.19 13.06 4.24
C HIS A 13 -7.50 12.44 5.47
N CYS A 14 -6.94 13.25 6.37
CA CYS A 14 -6.23 12.74 7.54
C CYS A 14 -7.16 12.42 8.72
N GLN A 15 -8.46 12.75 8.64
CA GLN A 15 -9.41 12.58 9.75
C GLN A 15 -10.60 11.68 9.39
N ILE A 16 -10.46 10.91 8.32
CA ILE A 16 -11.44 9.87 8.00
C ILE A 16 -11.25 8.75 9.01
N SER A 17 -12.34 8.33 9.61
CA SER A 17 -12.39 7.24 10.57
C SER A 17 -13.43 6.19 10.12
N GLY A 18 -13.25 4.94 10.53
CA GLY A 18 -13.94 3.77 9.98
C GLY A 18 -13.03 2.54 9.94
N PRO A 19 -13.53 1.39 9.46
CA PRO A 19 -12.74 0.16 9.39
C PRO A 19 -11.46 0.35 8.58
N ALA A 20 -10.31 0.12 9.22
CA ALA A 20 -9.00 0.39 8.65
C ALA A 20 -8.39 -0.89 8.04
N ILE A 21 -7.88 -0.79 6.82
CA ILE A 21 -7.09 -1.83 6.15
C ILE A 21 -5.77 -1.23 5.72
N LEU A 22 -4.67 -1.92 5.98
CA LEU A 22 -3.38 -1.63 5.38
C LEU A 22 -3.19 -2.51 4.14
N PRO A 23 -3.45 -2.02 2.92
CA PRO A 23 -3.26 -2.84 1.74
C PRO A 23 -1.77 -2.98 1.40
N VAL A 24 -1.36 -4.21 1.10
CA VAL A 24 -0.02 -4.55 0.64
C VAL A 24 -0.09 -5.30 -0.68
N ARG A 25 1.04 -5.40 -1.36
CA ARG A 25 1.18 -6.10 -2.64
C ARG A 25 2.40 -7.01 -2.63
N TYR A 26 2.35 -8.00 -3.50
CA TYR A 26 3.55 -8.74 -3.88
C TYR A 26 4.54 -7.87 -4.64
N ALA A 27 5.82 -8.10 -4.39
CA ALA A 27 6.91 -7.64 -5.22
C ALA A 27 7.88 -8.79 -5.48
N VAL A 28 8.26 -8.96 -6.74
CA VAL A 28 9.35 -9.84 -7.14
C VAL A 28 10.65 -9.17 -6.71
N VAL A 29 11.53 -9.94 -6.09
CA VAL A 29 12.84 -9.49 -5.63
C VAL A 29 13.89 -10.53 -5.97
N PRO A 30 15.18 -10.16 -6.03
CA PRO A 30 16.27 -11.13 -6.13
C PRO A 30 16.26 -12.09 -4.93
N ALA A 31 16.69 -13.32 -5.15
CA ALA A 31 16.82 -14.30 -4.08
C ALA A 31 17.89 -13.89 -3.05
N GLY A 32 17.73 -14.31 -1.80
CA GLY A 32 18.73 -14.10 -0.73
C GLY A 32 18.58 -12.78 0.07
N LEU A 33 17.47 -12.07 -0.06
CA LEU A 33 17.13 -10.95 0.82
C LEU A 33 16.61 -11.43 2.18
N SER A 34 16.70 -10.57 3.20
CA SER A 34 16.21 -10.87 4.57
C SER A 34 14.67 -10.95 4.69
N ALA A 35 13.94 -10.84 3.59
CA ALA A 35 12.48 -10.76 3.56
C ALA A 35 11.90 -11.93 2.76
N SER A 36 10.92 -12.62 3.34
CA SER A 36 10.17 -13.69 2.69
C SER A 36 8.67 -13.40 2.68
N VAL A 37 7.91 -14.16 1.90
CA VAL A 37 6.45 -14.08 1.93
C VAL A 37 5.94 -14.60 3.28
N PRO A 38 5.15 -13.82 4.02
CA PRO A 38 4.64 -14.25 5.33
C PRO A 38 3.67 -15.43 5.23
N ALA A 39 3.60 -16.26 6.27
CA ALA A 39 2.80 -17.50 6.25
C ALA A 39 1.29 -17.29 6.09
N TRP A 40 0.75 -16.15 6.53
CA TRP A 40 -0.66 -15.79 6.37
C TRP A 40 -1.02 -15.44 4.91
N VAL A 41 -0.01 -15.16 4.09
CA VAL A 41 -0.17 -14.95 2.66
C VAL A 41 -0.24 -16.30 1.96
N LYS A 42 -1.47 -16.81 1.84
CA LYS A 42 -1.77 -18.01 1.06
C LYS A 42 -2.48 -17.59 -0.22
N PRO A 43 -1.78 -17.40 -1.36
CA PRO A 43 -2.42 -16.98 -2.59
C PRO A 43 -3.24 -18.15 -3.19
N ASP A 44 -4.42 -17.85 -3.75
CA ASP A 44 -5.26 -18.86 -4.41
C ASP A 44 -4.55 -19.52 -5.61
N THR A 45 -3.64 -18.78 -6.23
CA THR A 45 -2.76 -19.26 -7.30
C THR A 45 -1.33 -19.21 -6.78
N PRO A 46 -0.59 -20.34 -6.80
CA PRO A 46 0.81 -20.36 -6.40
C PRO A 46 1.63 -19.34 -7.19
N PHE A 47 2.66 -18.78 -6.55
CA PHE A 47 3.60 -17.92 -7.25
C PHE A 47 4.34 -18.71 -8.35
N PRO A 48 4.63 -18.08 -9.50
CA PRO A 48 5.54 -18.66 -10.48
C PRO A 48 6.89 -19.04 -9.85
N THR A 49 7.37 -20.25 -10.11
CA THR A 49 8.67 -20.73 -9.60
C THR A 49 9.77 -20.50 -10.64
N GLY A 50 10.97 -20.18 -10.18
CA GLY A 50 12.15 -19.98 -11.02
C GLY A 50 13.37 -19.60 -10.19
N ASP A 51 14.55 -19.72 -10.79
CA ASP A 51 15.81 -19.49 -10.10
C ASP A 51 16.15 -18.00 -10.02
N GLY A 52 16.75 -17.59 -8.90
CA GLY A 52 17.34 -16.25 -8.72
C GLY A 52 16.36 -15.15 -8.30
N TYR A 53 15.11 -15.47 -8.00
CA TYR A 53 14.14 -14.51 -7.47
C TYR A 53 13.27 -15.11 -6.37
N ASP A 54 12.77 -14.23 -5.51
CA ASP A 54 11.84 -14.48 -4.43
C ASP A 54 10.68 -13.47 -4.48
N TYR A 55 9.74 -13.61 -3.55
CA TYR A 55 8.62 -12.70 -3.36
C TYR A 55 8.63 -12.13 -1.94
N LEU A 56 8.18 -10.90 -1.80
CA LEU A 56 7.91 -10.27 -0.51
C LEU A 56 6.67 -9.37 -0.59
N LEU A 57 6.23 -8.86 0.55
CA LEU A 57 5.17 -7.87 0.63
C LEU A 57 5.72 -6.45 0.71
N ARG A 58 5.09 -5.54 -0.03
CA ARG A 58 5.37 -4.09 -0.03
C ARG A 58 4.09 -3.29 0.08
N ALA A 59 4.24 -2.03 0.46
CA ALA A 59 3.19 -1.04 0.26
C ALA A 59 2.77 -0.95 -1.22
N LEU A 60 1.53 -0.52 -1.44
CA LEU A 60 1.02 -0.31 -2.79
C LEU A 60 1.86 0.71 -3.56
N ARG A 61 2.08 0.43 -4.84
CA ARG A 61 2.69 1.36 -5.80
C ARG A 61 1.63 2.33 -6.34
N GLN A 62 2.08 3.39 -7.02
CA GLN A 62 1.19 4.34 -7.69
C GLN A 62 0.12 3.64 -8.55
N GLY A 63 -1.11 4.12 -8.45
CA GLY A 63 -2.25 3.54 -9.14
C GLY A 63 -3.57 3.88 -8.46
N PHE A 64 -4.50 2.94 -8.48
CA PHE A 64 -5.85 3.08 -7.96
C PHE A 64 -6.24 1.85 -7.14
N VAL A 65 -7.02 2.09 -6.09
CA VAL A 65 -7.72 1.03 -5.35
C VAL A 65 -9.22 1.27 -5.45
N TYR A 66 -9.95 0.21 -5.77
CA TYR A 66 -11.40 0.20 -5.82
C TYR A 66 -11.95 -0.74 -4.76
N VAL A 67 -12.94 -0.27 -4.02
CA VAL A 67 -13.62 -1.05 -2.99
C VAL A 67 -15.10 -1.14 -3.34
N TYR A 68 -15.65 -2.35 -3.45
CA TYR A 68 -17.07 -2.60 -3.63
C TYR A 68 -17.67 -3.17 -2.35
N TYR A 69 -18.78 -2.60 -1.88
CA TYR A 69 -19.49 -3.07 -0.69
C TYR A 69 -20.72 -3.86 -1.09
N GLU A 70 -20.81 -5.13 -0.68
CA GLU A 70 -21.98 -5.96 -0.99
C GLU A 70 -23.25 -5.48 -0.29
N SER A 71 -23.11 -4.94 0.93
CA SER A 71 -24.23 -4.54 1.79
C SER A 71 -25.12 -3.45 1.20
N ASN A 72 -24.57 -2.55 0.39
CA ASN A 72 -25.30 -1.44 -0.23
C ASN A 72 -25.02 -1.27 -1.74
N ARG A 73 -24.22 -2.18 -2.32
CA ARG A 73 -23.84 -2.19 -3.74
C ARG A 73 -23.16 -0.90 -4.22
N GLN A 74 -22.43 -0.22 -3.33
CA GLN A 74 -21.71 1.02 -3.63
C GLN A 74 -20.23 0.79 -3.90
N TRP A 75 -19.63 1.73 -4.63
CA TRP A 75 -18.20 1.77 -4.93
C TRP A 75 -17.50 2.93 -4.22
N GLU A 76 -16.33 2.64 -3.67
CA GLU A 76 -15.33 3.61 -3.27
C GLU A 76 -14.11 3.54 -4.19
N GLY A 77 -13.55 4.70 -4.51
CA GLY A 77 -12.31 4.83 -5.28
C GLY A 77 -11.25 5.54 -4.48
N TRP A 78 -10.02 5.08 -4.64
CA TRP A 78 -8.83 5.63 -4.01
C TRP A 78 -7.73 5.76 -5.04
N SER A 79 -6.91 6.79 -4.93
CA SER A 79 -5.65 6.89 -5.67
C SER A 79 -4.49 6.58 -4.74
N VAL A 80 -3.49 5.89 -5.28
CA VAL A 80 -2.22 5.61 -4.60
C VAL A 80 -1.16 6.52 -5.21
N ALA A 81 -0.47 7.29 -4.38
CA ALA A 81 0.67 8.10 -4.79
C ALA A 81 1.95 7.27 -4.90
N GLU A 82 3.03 7.85 -5.43
CA GLU A 82 4.33 7.18 -5.61
C GLU A 82 4.96 6.73 -4.28
N ASP A 83 4.70 7.46 -3.20
CA ASP A 83 5.13 7.13 -1.84
C ASP A 83 4.23 6.10 -1.13
N GLY A 84 3.24 5.55 -1.85
CA GLY A 84 2.27 4.59 -1.32
C GLY A 84 1.21 5.21 -0.40
N SER A 85 1.05 6.55 -0.40
CA SER A 85 -0.06 7.20 0.30
C SER A 85 -1.39 7.03 -0.46
N LEU A 86 -2.47 6.85 0.30
CA LEU A 86 -3.81 6.50 -0.13
C LEU A 86 -4.74 7.69 0.02
N TRP A 87 -5.44 8.02 -1.05
CA TRP A 87 -6.25 9.23 -1.17
C TRP A 87 -7.65 8.89 -1.62
N LYS A 88 -8.61 8.97 -0.69
CA LYS A 88 -10.03 8.74 -0.98
C LYS A 88 -10.49 9.74 -2.04
N GLN A 89 -11.08 9.22 -3.10
CA GLN A 89 -11.59 10.01 -4.21
C GLN A 89 -13.06 10.36 -3.96
N PRO A 90 -13.54 11.51 -4.50
CA PRO A 90 -14.96 11.87 -4.40
C PRO A 90 -15.91 10.84 -5.01
N SER A 91 -15.44 10.08 -6.00
CA SER A 91 -16.19 9.01 -6.66
C SER A 91 -15.25 8.01 -7.31
N ALA A 92 -15.62 6.72 -7.30
CA ALA A 92 -14.90 5.68 -8.01
C ALA A 92 -14.81 5.94 -9.52
N ALA A 93 -15.91 6.35 -10.16
CA ALA A 93 -15.95 6.62 -11.60
C ALA A 93 -15.06 7.81 -12.01
N TYR A 94 -14.85 8.76 -11.09
CA TYR A 94 -14.10 9.99 -11.34
C TYR A 94 -12.74 10.05 -10.63
N ALA A 95 -12.23 8.91 -10.16
CA ALA A 95 -10.90 8.82 -9.55
C ALA A 95 -9.82 9.44 -10.45
N ARG A 96 -8.88 10.19 -9.85
CA ARG A 96 -7.77 10.85 -10.53
C ARG A 96 -6.44 10.28 -10.05
N SER A 97 -5.43 10.29 -10.91
CA SER A 97 -4.09 9.83 -10.55
C SER A 97 -3.47 10.79 -9.53
N GLN A 98 -2.75 10.24 -8.56
CA GLN A 98 -1.99 11.00 -7.57
C GLN A 98 -0.50 10.71 -7.77
N LYS A 99 0.34 11.74 -7.88
CA LYS A 99 1.80 11.57 -8.00
C LYS A 99 2.47 11.57 -6.64
N LYS A 100 2.25 12.63 -5.87
CA LYS A 100 2.86 12.84 -4.56
C LYS A 100 1.78 13.03 -3.51
N SER A 101 2.15 12.97 -2.24
CA SER A 101 1.27 13.47 -1.18
C SER A 101 1.06 14.99 -1.34
N ASP A 102 -0.19 15.42 -1.48
CA ASP A 102 -0.57 16.84 -1.64
C ASP A 102 -1.21 17.41 -0.36
N CYS A 103 -0.96 16.81 0.80
CA CYS A 103 -1.52 17.32 2.05
C CYS A 103 -0.72 18.55 2.49
N THR A 104 -1.29 19.75 2.29
CA THR A 104 -0.66 21.02 2.68
C THR A 104 -1.25 21.62 3.96
N MET A 105 -2.12 20.88 4.66
CA MET A 105 -2.78 21.40 5.85
C MET A 105 -1.80 21.51 7.02
N PRO A 106 -1.84 22.61 7.80
CA PRO A 106 -0.92 22.84 8.91
C PRO A 106 -1.02 21.78 10.02
N TYR A 107 -2.18 21.12 10.13
CA TYR A 107 -2.39 19.98 11.01
C TYR A 107 -2.76 18.76 10.15
N HIS A 108 -1.76 17.95 9.82
CA HIS A 108 -1.88 16.73 9.02
C HIS A 108 -1.31 15.53 9.79
N ASN A 109 -1.93 14.36 9.65
CA ASN A 109 -1.39 13.10 10.15
C ASN A 109 -1.05 12.21 8.94
N PRO A 110 0.22 12.21 8.49
CA PRO A 110 0.60 11.49 7.28
C PRO A 110 0.49 9.96 7.41
N THR A 111 0.54 9.43 8.63
CA THR A 111 0.36 7.98 8.88
C THR A 111 -1.03 7.50 8.49
N ASN A 112 -2.06 8.33 8.68
CA ASN A 112 -3.42 7.98 8.29
C ASN A 112 -3.58 7.84 6.77
N LEU A 113 -2.67 8.40 5.98
CA LEU A 113 -2.65 8.23 4.54
C LEU A 113 -2.01 6.90 4.12
N GLU A 114 -1.51 6.08 5.04
CA GLU A 114 -0.88 4.80 4.69
C GLU A 114 -1.87 3.64 4.60
N MET A 115 -3.13 3.87 4.97
CA MET A 115 -4.19 2.87 5.10
C MET A 115 -5.48 3.29 4.36
N LEU A 116 -6.31 2.31 4.00
CA LEU A 116 -7.67 2.51 3.56
C LEU A 116 -8.57 2.65 4.79
N ILE A 117 -9.27 3.77 4.90
CA ILE A 117 -10.33 3.94 5.89
C ILE A 117 -11.67 3.81 5.19
N LEU A 118 -12.26 2.63 5.34
CA LEU A 118 -13.45 2.21 4.61
C LEU A 118 -14.73 2.83 5.17
N SER A 119 -15.79 2.85 4.36
CA SER A 119 -17.15 3.07 4.84
C SER A 119 -17.55 2.03 5.90
N PRO A 120 -18.37 2.39 6.91
CA PRO A 120 -19.00 1.44 7.82
C PRO A 120 -19.83 0.34 7.13
N ALA A 121 -20.17 0.51 5.83
CA ALA A 121 -20.76 -0.53 5.01
C ALA A 121 -19.93 -1.83 4.98
N ALA A 122 -18.61 -1.75 5.20
CA ALA A 122 -17.71 -2.89 5.33
C ALA A 122 -18.02 -3.80 6.53
N LEU A 123 -18.66 -3.26 7.58
CA LEU A 123 -19.03 -4.02 8.78
C LEU A 123 -20.35 -4.78 8.62
N LYS A 124 -21.12 -4.49 7.57
CA LYS A 124 -22.48 -5.02 7.35
C LYS A 124 -22.55 -6.05 6.21
N GLY A 125 -21.44 -6.34 5.55
CA GLY A 125 -21.33 -7.27 4.45
C GLY A 125 -19.92 -7.28 3.88
N ASN A 126 -19.63 -8.26 3.02
CA ASN A 126 -18.29 -8.41 2.46
C ASN A 126 -17.90 -7.16 1.65
N CYS A 127 -16.61 -6.81 1.71
CA CYS A 127 -16.05 -5.82 0.82
C CYS A 127 -15.02 -6.46 -0.12
N TRP A 128 -15.00 -5.99 -1.36
CA TRP A 128 -14.12 -6.49 -2.40
C TRP A 128 -13.14 -5.40 -2.79
N ILE A 129 -11.85 -5.71 -2.74
CA ILE A 129 -10.77 -4.74 -2.94
C ILE A 129 -9.97 -5.13 -4.17
N ALA A 130 -9.69 -4.14 -5.03
CA ALA A 130 -8.85 -4.34 -6.20
C ALA A 130 -7.88 -3.19 -6.40
N PHE A 131 -6.61 -3.53 -6.62
CA PHE A 131 -5.60 -2.60 -7.10
C PHE A 131 -5.49 -2.65 -8.64
N THR A 132 -5.21 -1.51 -9.26
CA THR A 132 -4.89 -1.36 -10.69
C THR A 132 -3.94 -0.18 -10.91
N SER A 133 -2.99 -0.29 -11.85
CA SER A 133 -2.14 0.85 -12.22
C SER A 133 -2.87 1.89 -13.07
N ALA A 134 -3.96 1.48 -13.73
CA ALA A 134 -4.75 2.34 -14.61
C ALA A 134 -6.18 2.49 -14.10
N LYS A 135 -6.74 3.70 -14.21
CA LYS A 135 -8.10 4.04 -13.81
C LYS A 135 -9.12 3.09 -14.47
N TRP A 136 -10.05 2.55 -13.68
CA TRP A 136 -11.19 1.81 -14.22
C TRP A 136 -12.21 2.74 -14.87
N ARG A 137 -12.75 2.28 -16.00
CA ARG A 137 -13.89 2.92 -16.67
C ARG A 137 -15.19 2.51 -15.99
N THR A 138 -16.26 3.27 -16.21
CA THR A 138 -17.59 2.97 -15.65
C THR A 138 -18.04 1.55 -15.99
N GLY A 139 -17.86 1.08 -17.24
CA GLY A 139 -18.20 -0.30 -17.62
C GLY A 139 -17.41 -1.38 -16.86
N THR A 140 -16.22 -1.08 -16.35
CA THR A 140 -15.47 -1.99 -15.47
C THR A 140 -16.08 -2.07 -14.08
N LEU A 141 -16.51 -0.93 -13.53
CA LEU A 141 -17.22 -0.86 -12.25
C LEU A 141 -18.58 -1.57 -12.33
N GLU A 142 -19.31 -1.35 -13.42
CA GLU A 142 -20.59 -2.03 -13.70
C GLU A 142 -20.40 -3.54 -13.80
N ARG A 143 -19.43 -4.00 -14.60
CA ARG A 143 -19.12 -5.43 -14.74
C ARG A 143 -18.86 -6.10 -13.40
N TYR A 144 -17.97 -5.55 -12.57
CA TYR A 144 -17.65 -6.17 -11.28
C TYR A 144 -18.75 -5.95 -10.23
N GLY A 145 -19.58 -4.92 -10.37
CA GLY A 145 -20.74 -4.68 -9.52
C GLY A 145 -21.92 -5.62 -9.81
N SER A 146 -22.09 -6.04 -11.07
CA SER A 146 -23.19 -6.92 -11.50
C SER A 146 -22.83 -8.40 -11.56
N ASP A 147 -21.57 -8.75 -11.85
CA ASP A 147 -21.11 -10.14 -11.98
C ASP A 147 -20.21 -10.55 -10.80
N ALA A 148 -20.78 -11.33 -9.88
CA ALA A 148 -20.06 -11.84 -8.71
C ALA A 148 -18.92 -12.80 -9.07
N ASN A 149 -19.03 -13.56 -10.17
CA ASN A 149 -17.98 -14.48 -10.61
C ASN A 149 -16.80 -13.71 -11.20
N ALA A 150 -17.07 -12.68 -12.02
CA ALA A 150 -16.03 -11.78 -12.51
C ALA A 150 -15.34 -11.04 -11.35
N ARG A 151 -16.12 -10.58 -10.36
CA ARG A 151 -15.61 -9.94 -9.15
C ARG A 151 -14.67 -10.87 -8.38
N LYS A 152 -15.09 -12.11 -8.10
CA LYS A 152 -14.28 -13.10 -7.37
C LYS A 152 -12.95 -13.43 -8.05
N LYS A 153 -12.91 -13.40 -9.38
CA LYS A 153 -11.66 -13.64 -10.14
C LYS A 153 -10.68 -12.47 -10.09
N ARG A 154 -11.15 -11.24 -9.88
CA ARG A 154 -10.32 -10.02 -10.00
C ARG A 154 -9.99 -9.34 -8.69
N MET A 155 -10.86 -9.48 -7.69
CA MET A 155 -10.84 -8.71 -6.46
C MET A 155 -10.61 -9.63 -5.26
N GLN A 156 -9.93 -9.12 -4.25
CA GLN A 156 -9.78 -9.80 -2.97
C GLN A 156 -11.00 -9.52 -2.09
N CYS A 157 -11.63 -10.57 -1.59
CA CYS A 157 -12.71 -10.45 -0.60
C CYS A 157 -12.11 -10.24 0.79
N VAL A 158 -12.65 -9.27 1.52
CA VAL A 158 -12.54 -9.20 2.98
C VAL A 158 -13.92 -9.49 3.52
N GLU A 159 -14.06 -10.67 4.09
CA GLU A 159 -15.35 -11.13 4.59
C GLU A 159 -15.73 -10.38 5.87
N TYR A 160 -17.01 -10.07 6.03
CA TYR A 160 -17.46 -9.18 7.11
C TYR A 160 -17.12 -9.71 8.52
N TRP A 161 -17.02 -11.03 8.70
CA TRP A 161 -16.68 -11.63 9.99
C TRP A 161 -15.20 -11.45 10.36
N GLN A 162 -14.32 -11.19 9.39
CA GLN A 162 -12.88 -11.01 9.64
C GLN A 162 -12.58 -9.73 10.44
N TRP A 163 -13.53 -8.78 10.49
CA TRP A 163 -13.42 -7.59 11.34
C TRP A 163 -13.49 -7.89 12.83
N THR A 164 -14.22 -8.95 13.21
CA THR A 164 -14.40 -9.36 14.61
C THR A 164 -13.53 -10.56 14.98
N THR A 165 -13.20 -11.40 13.99
CA THR A 165 -12.44 -12.64 14.20
C THR A 165 -11.46 -12.82 13.04
N PRO A 166 -10.31 -12.13 13.05
CA PRO A 166 -9.33 -12.25 11.98
C PRO A 166 -8.68 -13.63 12.00
N ALA A 167 -8.75 -14.36 10.88
CA ALA A 167 -8.24 -15.73 10.79
C ALA A 167 -6.74 -15.85 10.49
N ASN A 168 -6.05 -14.74 10.16
CA ASN A 168 -4.63 -14.71 9.76
C ASN A 168 -4.31 -15.71 8.63
N GLU A 169 -5.14 -15.72 7.61
CA GLU A 169 -5.02 -16.61 6.46
C GLU A 169 -5.68 -16.00 5.21
N GLN A 170 -5.56 -16.70 4.08
CA GLN A 170 -6.24 -16.32 2.82
C GLN A 170 -5.93 -14.88 2.36
N ARG A 171 -4.73 -14.38 2.66
CA ARG A 171 -4.23 -13.02 2.33
C ARG A 171 -4.81 -11.90 3.20
N VAL A 172 -5.42 -12.22 4.34
CA VAL A 172 -5.84 -11.24 5.35
C VAL A 172 -5.25 -11.62 6.71
N ALA A 173 -4.72 -10.63 7.42
CA ALA A 173 -4.22 -10.80 8.78
C ALA A 173 -4.68 -9.64 9.67
N GLN A 174 -4.80 -9.93 10.97
CA GLN A 174 -4.93 -8.90 11.99
C GLN A 174 -3.68 -8.03 11.97
N ALA A 175 -3.87 -6.71 11.86
CA ALA A 175 -2.75 -5.79 11.95
C ALA A 175 -2.17 -5.82 13.38
N SER A 176 -0.91 -6.19 13.49
CA SER A 176 -0.09 -6.09 14.70
C SER A 176 1.30 -5.59 14.33
N VAL A 177 2.11 -5.23 15.33
CA VAL A 177 3.49 -4.78 15.07
C VAL A 177 4.30 -5.88 14.39
N GLU A 178 4.10 -7.12 14.82
CA GLU A 178 4.75 -8.31 14.29
C GLU A 178 4.37 -8.51 12.82
N VAL A 179 3.07 -8.52 12.50
CA VAL A 179 2.59 -8.67 11.11
C VAL A 179 3.08 -7.54 10.21
N LEU A 180 3.11 -6.30 10.71
CA LEU A 180 3.61 -5.18 9.92
C LEU A 180 5.11 -5.29 9.64
N ASN A 181 5.91 -5.78 10.59
CA ASN A 181 7.35 -5.96 10.42
C ASN A 181 7.70 -7.08 9.42
N GLU A 182 6.76 -7.94 9.04
CA GLU A 182 6.93 -8.89 7.95
C GLU A 182 6.83 -8.23 6.56
N ILE A 183 6.36 -6.98 6.47
CA ILE A 183 6.27 -6.20 5.23
C ILE A 183 7.59 -5.45 5.03
N ALA A 184 8.18 -5.56 3.84
CA ALA A 184 9.52 -5.04 3.56
C ALA A 184 9.66 -3.51 3.74
N ASP A 185 8.58 -2.74 3.58
CA ASP A 185 8.60 -1.29 3.81
C ASP A 185 8.66 -0.90 5.31
N TYR A 186 8.43 -1.84 6.24
CA TYR A 186 8.52 -1.64 7.70
C TYR A 186 9.82 -2.16 8.32
N MET A 187 10.52 -3.05 7.62
CA MET A 187 11.73 -3.71 8.12
C MET A 187 12.82 -2.72 8.54
N THR A 188 13.52 -3.05 9.62
CA THR A 188 14.74 -2.36 10.03
C THR A 188 15.81 -2.46 8.93
N PRO A 189 16.49 -1.36 8.58
CA PRO A 189 17.59 -1.39 7.63
C PRO A 189 18.75 -2.27 8.15
N GLY A 190 19.23 -3.14 7.28
CA GLY A 190 20.36 -4.04 7.55
C GLY A 190 20.99 -4.53 6.24
N PRO A 191 22.12 -5.26 6.27
CA PRO A 191 22.91 -5.58 5.09
C PRO A 191 22.15 -6.27 3.93
N ALA A 192 21.13 -7.08 4.25
CA ALA A 192 20.27 -7.74 3.28
C ALA A 192 18.82 -7.20 3.27
N CYS A 193 18.63 -5.99 3.83
CA CYS A 193 17.34 -5.29 3.79
C CYS A 193 17.04 -4.81 2.36
N PRO A 194 15.84 -5.12 1.82
CA PRO A 194 15.46 -4.73 0.46
C PRO A 194 15.58 -3.23 0.15
N VAL A 195 15.37 -2.35 1.14
CA VAL A 195 15.50 -0.89 0.96
C VAL A 195 16.93 -0.47 0.61
N LEU A 196 17.93 -1.16 1.15
CA LEU A 196 19.35 -0.89 0.90
C LEU A 196 19.86 -1.62 -0.35
N THR A 197 19.43 -2.87 -0.55
CA THR A 197 19.90 -3.71 -1.66
C THR A 197 19.22 -3.37 -2.98
N LEU A 198 17.99 -2.81 -2.97
CA LEU A 198 17.21 -2.50 -4.16
C LEU A 198 16.90 -0.99 -4.24
N PRO A 199 17.87 -0.13 -4.58
CA PRO A 199 17.62 1.30 -4.73
C PRO A 199 16.58 1.60 -5.82
N TYR A 200 15.75 2.62 -5.56
CA TYR A 200 14.85 3.18 -6.56
C TYR A 200 15.58 4.25 -7.35
N ASN A 201 15.67 4.08 -8.68
CA ASN A 201 16.30 5.01 -9.61
C ASN A 201 17.69 5.50 -9.15
N PRO A 202 18.66 4.59 -8.90
CA PRO A 202 20.00 4.98 -8.51
C PRO A 202 20.67 5.82 -9.62
N PRO A 203 21.52 6.80 -9.27
CA PRO A 203 22.27 7.56 -10.28
C PRO A 203 23.08 6.62 -11.17
N VAL A 204 22.98 6.79 -12.48
CA VAL A 204 23.81 6.04 -13.44
C VAL A 204 25.27 6.48 -13.27
N ARG A 205 26.15 5.52 -13.01
CA ARG A 205 27.60 5.75 -12.88
C ARG A 205 28.34 5.11 -14.04
N ARG A 206 29.53 5.64 -14.37
CA ARG A 206 30.41 5.01 -15.37
C ARG A 206 30.95 3.70 -14.80
N ILE A 207 30.45 2.59 -15.34
CA ILE A 207 30.80 1.24 -14.90
C ILE A 207 32.07 0.70 -15.55
N SER A 208 32.51 1.23 -16.69
CA SER A 208 33.71 0.76 -17.40
C SER A 208 34.70 1.89 -17.67
N ARG A 209 36.00 1.57 -17.64
CA ARG A 209 37.06 2.48 -18.08
C ARG A 209 38.14 1.74 -18.85
N THR A 210 38.82 2.51 -19.71
CA THR A 210 39.94 2.04 -20.53
C THR A 210 41.16 2.87 -20.16
N ASP A 211 42.32 2.22 -20.05
CA ASP A 211 43.59 2.90 -19.85
C ASP A 211 44.28 3.10 -21.20
N SER A 212 44.78 4.30 -21.48
CA SER A 212 45.57 4.57 -22.69
C SER A 212 46.87 3.76 -22.75
N ALA A 213 47.39 3.32 -21.60
CA ALA A 213 48.63 2.54 -21.49
C ALA A 213 48.41 1.02 -21.57
N SER A 214 47.17 0.52 -21.67
CA SER A 214 46.87 -0.92 -21.76
C SER A 214 45.62 -1.20 -22.60
N PRO A 215 45.65 -2.12 -23.57
CA PRO A 215 44.56 -2.33 -24.55
C PRO A 215 43.31 -3.04 -23.96
N TRP A 216 43.17 -3.09 -22.63
CA TRP A 216 42.08 -3.78 -21.95
C TRP A 216 41.13 -2.78 -21.28
N PHE A 217 39.85 -3.16 -21.22
CA PHE A 217 38.84 -2.45 -20.44
C PHE A 217 38.72 -3.10 -19.06
N TYR A 218 38.49 -2.29 -18.03
CA TYR A 218 38.02 -2.77 -16.74
C TYR A 218 36.59 -2.29 -16.52
N PHE A 219 35.80 -3.06 -15.80
CA PHE A 219 34.48 -2.64 -15.36
C PHE A 219 34.22 -3.05 -13.92
N ASP A 220 33.33 -2.33 -13.25
CA ASP A 220 32.88 -2.63 -11.91
C ASP A 220 31.79 -3.73 -11.98
N GLU A 221 32.18 -4.97 -11.69
CA GLU A 221 31.27 -6.11 -11.68
C GLU A 221 30.11 -5.94 -10.70
N GLY A 222 30.33 -5.23 -9.57
CA GLY A 222 29.29 -4.97 -8.57
C GLY A 222 28.22 -4.03 -9.10
N GLU A 223 28.62 -3.01 -9.85
CA GLU A 223 27.70 -2.07 -10.50
C GLU A 223 26.95 -2.71 -11.69
N VAL A 224 27.58 -3.64 -12.43
CA VAL A 224 26.88 -4.41 -13.49
C VAL A 224 25.78 -5.31 -12.91
N ARG A 225 26.00 -5.83 -11.70
CA ARG A 225 25.03 -6.66 -10.98
C ARG A 225 24.06 -5.87 -10.11
N ALA A 226 24.16 -4.53 -10.07
CA ALA A 226 23.30 -3.70 -9.25
C ALA A 226 21.83 -3.88 -9.65
N GLN A 227 21.03 -4.35 -8.70
CA GLN A 227 19.60 -4.59 -8.87
C GLN A 227 18.83 -3.41 -8.26
N GLY A 228 17.78 -2.96 -8.92
CA GLY A 228 16.96 -1.84 -8.47
C GLY A 228 15.48 -2.22 -8.40
N THR A 229 14.70 -1.35 -7.77
CA THR A 229 13.23 -1.44 -7.78
C THR A 229 12.64 -0.51 -8.84
N LEU A 230 11.61 -0.96 -9.56
CA LEU A 230 10.83 -0.12 -10.48
C LEU A 230 9.96 0.92 -9.78
N THR A 231 9.68 0.72 -8.49
CA THR A 231 8.76 1.58 -7.71
C THR A 231 9.44 2.10 -6.44
N PRO A 232 9.20 3.36 -6.03
CA PRO A 232 9.79 3.92 -4.81
C PRO A 232 9.52 3.11 -3.55
N TRP A 233 10.42 3.18 -2.58
CA TRP A 233 10.21 2.67 -1.23
C TRP A 233 9.41 3.64 -0.37
N SER A 234 8.53 3.11 0.48
CA SER A 234 7.76 3.90 1.43
C SER A 234 8.57 4.21 2.68
N ARG A 235 9.60 5.05 2.54
CA ARG A 235 10.58 5.29 3.62
C ARG A 235 10.00 5.75 4.96
N ARG A 236 8.78 6.32 4.96
CA ARG A 236 8.06 6.72 6.18
C ARG A 236 7.57 5.56 7.04
N ARG A 237 7.49 4.34 6.49
CA ARG A 237 7.03 3.13 7.18
C ARG A 237 8.16 2.39 7.91
N CYS A 238 9.41 2.62 7.51
CA CYS A 238 10.60 1.98 8.07
C CYS A 238 10.66 2.17 9.59
N GLU A 239 10.61 1.07 10.35
CA GLU A 239 10.61 1.07 11.83
C GLU A 239 9.43 1.84 12.45
N GLN A 240 8.34 2.04 11.71
CA GLN A 240 7.13 2.77 12.16
C GLN A 240 5.90 1.86 12.32
N ALA A 241 6.10 0.56 12.57
CA ALA A 241 5.00 -0.41 12.72
C ALA A 241 4.07 -0.02 13.89
N GLN A 242 4.62 0.28 15.07
CA GLN A 242 3.84 0.72 16.24
C GLN A 242 2.99 1.96 15.92
N ARG A 243 3.60 2.98 15.32
CA ARG A 243 2.92 4.21 14.93
C ARG A 243 1.76 3.96 13.96
N THR A 244 1.92 2.98 13.05
CA THR A 244 0.85 2.59 12.12
C THR A 244 -0.29 1.89 12.86
N ILE A 245 0.02 0.96 13.77
CA ILE A 245 -0.99 0.27 14.59
C ILE A 245 -1.80 1.26 15.43
N ASP A 246 -1.14 2.21 16.10
CA ASP A 246 -1.81 3.25 16.88
C ASP A 246 -2.77 4.07 16.01
N ALA A 247 -2.33 4.42 14.79
CA ALA A 247 -3.15 5.13 13.82
C ALA A 247 -4.36 4.30 13.34
N MET A 248 -4.16 3.02 13.04
CA MET A 248 -5.24 2.10 12.63
C MET A 248 -6.29 1.93 13.73
N GLN A 249 -5.87 1.70 14.98
CA GLN A 249 -6.77 1.60 16.13
C GLN A 249 -7.56 2.90 16.33
N LYS A 250 -6.88 4.06 16.26
CA LYS A 250 -7.52 5.36 16.40
C LYS A 250 -8.57 5.62 15.32
N GLN A 251 -8.28 5.31 14.04
CA GLN A 251 -9.28 5.48 12.98
C GLN A 251 -10.41 4.45 13.08
N GLY A 252 -10.10 3.22 13.50
CA GLY A 252 -11.05 2.12 13.67
C GLY A 252 -12.06 2.32 14.79
N ALA A 253 -11.69 3.04 15.86
CA ALA A 253 -12.56 3.34 17.00
C ALA A 253 -13.81 4.17 16.62
N GLY A 254 -13.89 4.67 15.40
CA GLY A 254 -15.08 5.35 14.93
C GLY A 254 -15.30 6.68 15.62
N VAL A 255 -14.26 7.32 16.15
CA VAL A 255 -14.35 8.65 16.77
C VAL A 255 -13.65 9.69 15.89
N ASN A 256 -14.31 10.83 15.67
CA ASN A 256 -13.65 11.96 15.03
C ASN A 256 -12.66 12.62 16.01
N ARG A 257 -11.90 13.63 15.55
CA ARG A 257 -10.87 14.32 16.37
C ARG A 257 -11.38 15.04 17.64
N TYR A 258 -12.68 15.03 17.90
CA TYR A 258 -13.31 15.57 19.10
C TYR A 258 -13.85 14.47 20.03
N ASP A 259 -13.35 13.24 19.87
CA ASP A 259 -13.80 12.04 20.58
C ASP A 259 -15.32 11.78 20.45
N LYS A 260 -15.91 12.26 19.35
CA LYS A 260 -17.32 12.02 19.05
C LYS A 260 -17.47 10.80 18.14
N PRO A 261 -18.42 9.89 18.44
CA PRO A 261 -18.75 8.78 17.55
C PRO A 261 -19.10 9.27 16.14
N ILE A 262 -18.64 8.53 15.13
CA ILE A 262 -19.11 8.63 13.76
C ILE A 262 -20.47 7.94 13.74
N THR A 263 -21.52 8.75 13.64
CA THR A 263 -22.88 8.28 13.34
C THR A 263 -22.97 7.75 11.93
#